data_AF-A0AA50VNB8-F1
#
_entry.id   AF-A0AA50VNB8-F1
#
_cell.length_a   1.000
_cell.length_b   1.000
_cell.length_c   1.000
_cell.angle_alpha   90.00
_cell.angle_beta   90.00
_cell.angle_gamma   90.00
#
_symmetry.space_group_name_H-M   'P 1'
#
loop_
_entity.id
_entity.type
_entity.pdbx_description
1 polymer ?
#
loop_
_entity_poly.entity_id
_entity_poly.type
_entity_poly.pdbx_seq_one_letter_code
_entity_poly.pdbx_strand_id
1 'polypeptide(L)'
;MELSAEGKTPEYMALAGIKFKLSLPQLKDNQQLKEQLLQGIKDGNMAPYYKEVATDLGWNFDQKLYDDMSKENQDRLAKFEDDDSETPVWQ
;
A
#
# COMPACT_ATOMS: atom_id res chain seq x y z
N MET A 1 -22.86 8.15 3.74
CA MET A 1 -21.60 7.72 3.11
C MET A 1 -21.43 8.58 1.87
N GLU A 2 -20.83 9.76 2.02
CA GLU A 2 -20.63 10.65 0.87
C GLU A 2 -19.49 10.12 0.01
N LEU A 3 -19.84 9.65 -1.19
CA LEU A 3 -18.94 9.34 -2.28
C LEU A 3 -18.51 10.66 -2.94
N SER A 4 -17.63 11.43 -2.31
CA SER A 4 -17.10 12.68 -2.87
C SER A 4 -15.68 12.48 -3.42
N ALA A 5 -15.56 11.73 -4.53
CA ALA A 5 -14.34 11.67 -5.33
C ALA A 5 -14.66 11.39 -6.81
N GLU A 6 -15.57 12.13 -7.41
CA GLU A 6 -15.76 12.10 -8.86
C GLU A 6 -14.56 12.78 -9.55
N GLY A 7 -13.68 11.99 -10.17
CA GLY A 7 -12.76 12.45 -11.22
C GLY A 7 -11.25 12.24 -11.02
N LYS A 8 -10.78 11.79 -9.86
CA LYS A 8 -9.37 11.40 -9.68
C LYS A 8 -9.23 9.89 -9.56
N THR A 9 -8.40 9.31 -10.41
CA THR A 9 -7.96 7.92 -10.28
C THR A 9 -7.36 7.74 -8.88
N PRO A 10 -7.90 6.84 -8.05
CA PRO A 10 -7.35 6.60 -6.72
C PRO A 10 -5.89 6.13 -6.82
N GLU A 11 -5.06 6.53 -5.85
CA GLU A 11 -3.62 6.22 -5.84
C GLU A 11 -3.34 4.71 -5.96
N TYR A 12 -4.15 3.86 -5.31
CA TYR A 12 -4.02 2.40 -5.40
C TYR A 12 -4.20 1.87 -6.84
N MET A 13 -5.02 2.54 -7.66
CA MET A 13 -5.26 2.15 -9.04
C MET A 13 -4.07 2.51 -9.93
N ALA A 14 -3.40 3.63 -9.65
CA ALA A 14 -2.16 4.00 -10.31
C ALA A 14 -1.03 2.97 -10.03
N LEU A 15 -0.90 2.54 -8.77
CA LEU A 15 0.10 1.53 -8.36
C LEU A 15 -0.15 0.17 -9.03
N ALA A 16 -1.40 -0.27 -9.11
CA ALA A 16 -1.76 -1.49 -9.84
C ALA A 16 -1.37 -1.40 -11.33
N GLY A 17 -1.56 -0.23 -11.96
CA GLY A 17 -1.11 0.02 -13.33
C GLY A 17 0.41 -0.06 -13.49
N ILE A 18 1.18 0.41 -12.51
CA ILE A 18 2.65 0.31 -12.52
C ILE A 18 3.10 -1.14 -12.34
N LYS A 19 2.49 -1.89 -11.40
CA LYS A 19 2.73 -3.34 -11.22
C LYS A 19 2.51 -4.10 -12.53
N PHE A 20 1.41 -3.82 -13.23
CA PHE A 20 1.12 -4.43 -14.52
C PHE A 20 2.16 -4.07 -15.58
N LYS A 21 2.59 -2.80 -15.67
CA LYS A 21 3.67 -2.42 -16.59
C LYS A 21 4.96 -3.19 -16.30
N LEU A 22 5.32 -3.37 -15.02
CA LEU A 22 6.51 -4.09 -14.60
C LEU A 22 6.42 -5.62 -14.83
N SER A 23 5.23 -6.19 -15.00
CA SER A 23 5.09 -7.60 -15.39
C SER A 23 5.37 -7.82 -16.89
N LEU A 24 5.37 -6.76 -17.71
CA LEU A 24 5.67 -6.85 -19.13
C LEU A 24 7.19 -6.99 -19.35
N PRO A 25 7.65 -7.96 -20.17
CA PRO A 25 9.08 -8.21 -20.40
C PRO A 25 9.89 -6.99 -20.87
N GLN A 26 9.26 -6.08 -21.61
CA GLN A 26 9.87 -4.85 -22.12
C GLN A 26 10.10 -3.78 -21.05
N LEU A 27 9.40 -3.85 -19.91
CA LEU A 27 9.41 -2.83 -18.86
C LEU A 27 9.81 -3.39 -17.49
N LYS A 28 10.01 -4.71 -17.36
CA LYS A 28 10.36 -5.40 -16.11
C LYS A 28 11.58 -4.82 -15.38
N ASP A 29 12.54 -4.26 -16.11
CA ASP A 29 13.79 -3.71 -15.58
C ASP A 29 13.79 -2.18 -15.55
N ASN A 30 12.63 -1.54 -15.77
CA ASN A 30 12.51 -0.10 -15.70
C ASN A 30 12.60 0.36 -14.23
N GLN A 31 13.78 0.83 -13.85
CA GLN A 31 14.09 1.27 -12.49
C GLN A 31 13.17 2.38 -11.98
N GLN A 32 12.79 3.33 -12.84
CA GLN A 32 11.89 4.42 -12.47
C GLN A 32 10.51 3.89 -12.04
N LEU A 33 9.95 2.93 -12.78
CA LEU A 33 8.68 2.29 -12.43
C LEU A 33 8.79 1.50 -11.13
N LYS A 34 9.93 0.83 -10.88
CA LYS A 34 10.16 0.11 -9.62
C LYS A 34 10.16 1.06 -8.42
N GLU A 35 10.87 2.17 -8.53
CA GLU A 35 10.95 3.19 -7.49
C GLU A 35 9.60 3.86 -7.23
N GLN A 36 8.86 4.20 -8.28
CA GLN A 36 7.50 4.76 -8.15
C GLN A 36 6.55 3.79 -7.43
N LEU A 37 6.57 2.51 -7.79
CA LEU A 37 5.74 1.50 -7.14
C LEU A 37 6.13 1.33 -5.67
N LEU A 38 7.43 1.20 -5.39
CA LEU A 38 7.93 0.99 -4.03
C LEU A 38 7.67 2.20 -3.13
N GLN A 39 7.78 3.43 -3.66
CA GLN A 39 7.48 4.64 -2.92
C GLN A 39 6.01 4.70 -2.54
N GLY A 40 5.09 4.48 -3.49
CA GLY A 40 3.67 4.49 -3.18
C GLY A 40 3.24 3.39 -2.18
N ILE A 41 3.89 2.22 -2.24
CA ILE A 41 3.73 1.16 -1.24
C ILE A 41 4.13 1.63 0.16
N LYS A 42 5.29 2.30 0.27
CA LYS A 42 5.80 2.84 1.53
C LYS A 42 4.92 3.95 2.09
N ASP A 43 4.50 4.89 1.25
CA ASP A 43 3.67 6.03 1.66
C ASP A 43 2.32 5.58 2.24
N GLY A 44 1.76 4.48 1.72
CA GLY A 44 0.53 3.88 2.22
C GLY A 44 0.72 2.81 3.31
N ASN A 45 1.96 2.54 3.75
CA ASN A 45 2.30 1.39 4.60
C ASN A 45 1.68 0.07 4.13
N MET A 46 1.64 -0.19 2.81
CA MET A 46 0.90 -1.31 2.24
C MET A 46 1.68 -2.64 2.32
N ALA A 47 2.01 -3.08 3.54
CA ALA A 47 2.86 -4.26 3.78
C ALA A 47 2.39 -5.55 3.10
N PRO A 48 1.10 -5.96 3.18
CA PRO A 48 0.64 -7.16 2.48
C PRO A 48 0.81 -7.06 0.96
N TYR A 49 0.52 -5.89 0.39
CA TYR A 49 0.65 -5.65 -1.05
C TYR A 49 2.12 -5.65 -1.49
N TYR A 50 3.04 -5.13 -0.68
CA TYR A 50 4.48 -5.23 -0.92
C TYR A 50 4.93 -6.68 -1.10
N LYS A 51 4.48 -7.58 -0.21
CA LYS A 51 4.82 -9.00 -0.27
C LYS A 51 4.32 -9.67 -1.54
N GLU A 52 3.09 -9.37 -1.96
CA GLU A 52 2.53 -9.87 -3.22
C GLU A 52 3.30 -9.35 -4.43
N VAL A 53 3.59 -8.04 -4.47
CA VAL A 53 4.36 -7.42 -5.55
C VAL A 53 5.76 -8.03 -5.68
N ALA A 54 6.46 -8.22 -4.55
CA ALA A 54 7.78 -8.83 -4.54
C ALA A 54 7.74 -10.29 -5.05
N THR A 55 6.69 -11.03 -4.67
CA THR A 55 6.48 -12.41 -5.13
C THR A 55 6.20 -12.46 -6.64
N ASP A 56 5.26 -11.65 -7.11
CA ASP A 56 4.79 -11.67 -8.52
C ASP A 56 5.85 -11.17 -9.49
N LEU A 57 6.62 -10.16 -9.11
CA LEU A 57 7.68 -9.57 -9.94
C LEU A 57 9.05 -10.21 -9.71
N GLY A 58 9.15 -11.20 -8.80
CA GLY A 58 10.38 -11.90 -8.47
C GLY A 58 11.45 -10.99 -7.86
N TRP A 59 11.05 -9.97 -7.08
CA TRP A 59 11.98 -9.07 -6.41
C TRP A 59 12.49 -9.67 -5.11
N ASN A 60 13.68 -9.23 -4.68
CA ASN A 60 14.18 -9.55 -3.35
C ASN A 60 13.26 -8.94 -2.30
N PHE A 61 12.73 -9.80 -1.43
CA PHE A 61 11.86 -9.40 -0.34
C PHE A 61 12.68 -8.85 0.82
N ASP A 62 12.42 -7.60 1.19
CA ASP A 62 13.01 -6.95 2.36
C ASP A 62 12.09 -7.15 3.57
N GLN A 63 12.43 -8.12 4.42
CA GLN A 63 11.69 -8.43 5.64
C GLN A 63 11.63 -7.22 6.59
N LYS A 64 12.71 -6.45 6.71
CA LYS A 64 12.76 -5.29 7.59
C LYS A 64 11.75 -4.24 7.13
N LEU A 65 11.73 -3.95 5.83
CA LEU A 65 10.76 -3.02 5.27
C LEU A 65 9.30 -3.47 5.50
N TYR A 66 9.03 -4.77 5.36
CA TYR A 66 7.71 -5.33 5.62
C TYR A 66 7.30 -5.19 7.09
N ASP A 67 8.20 -5.49 8.02
CA ASP A 67 7.94 -5.42 9.46
C ASP A 67 7.71 -3.97 9.90
N ASP A 68 8.50 -3.03 9.39
CA ASP A 68 8.36 -1.60 9.66
C ASP A 68 6.96 -1.09 9.21
N MET A 69 6.54 -1.40 7.99
CA MET A 69 5.21 -1.03 7.49
C MET A 69 4.07 -1.74 8.24
N SER A 70 4.26 -3.00 8.61
CA SER A 70 3.26 -3.77 9.35
C SER A 70 3.04 -3.20 10.75
N LYS A 71 4.12 -2.79 11.41
CA LYS A 71 4.08 -2.16 12.72
C LYS A 71 3.35 -0.82 12.67
N GLU A 72 3.68 0.05 11.73
CA GLU A 72 3.00 1.35 11.59
C GLU A 72 1.49 1.18 11.38
N ASN A 73 1.06 0.17 10.61
CA ASN A 73 -0.36 -0.15 10.47
C ASN A 73 -1.00 -0.61 11.77
N GLN A 74 -0.34 -1.51 12.51
CA GLN A 74 -0.84 -1.98 13.82
C GLN A 74 -0.95 -0.82 14.82
N ASP A 75 0.06 0.03 14.89
CA ASP A 75 0.06 1.21 15.77
C ASP A 75 -1.06 2.20 15.41
N ARG A 76 -1.37 2.37 14.11
CA ARG A 76 -2.50 3.20 13.66
C ARG A 76 -3.85 2.54 13.94
N LEU A 77 -3.99 1.24 13.73
CA LEU A 77 -5.21 0.49 14.04
C LEU A 77 -5.55 0.55 15.53
N ALA A 78 -4.56 0.34 16.40
CA ALA A 78 -4.74 0.42 17.84
C ALA A 78 -5.22 1.81 18.30
N LYS A 79 -4.76 2.89 17.66
CA LYS A 79 -5.26 4.25 17.93
C LYS A 79 -6.73 4.42 17.57
N PHE A 80 -7.18 3.82 16.46
CA PHE A 80 -8.59 3.87 16.09
C PHE A 80 -9.45 3.03 17.04
N GLU A 81 -8.97 1.88 17.50
CA GLU A 81 -9.68 1.06 18.50
C GLU A 81 -9.82 1.78 19.85
N ASP A 82 -8.80 2.54 20.26
CA ASP A 82 -8.83 3.37 21.48
C ASP A 82 -9.83 4.54 21.34
N ASP A 83 -9.82 5.24 20.21
CA ASP A 83 -10.71 6.37 19.91
C ASP A 83 -12.18 5.93 19.74
N ASP A 84 -12.44 4.79 19.09
CA ASP A 84 -13.79 4.22 18.95
C ASP A 84 -14.35 3.77 20.31
N SER A 85 -13.50 3.44 21.29
CA SER A 85 -13.90 3.06 22.65
C SER A 85 -14.41 4.25 23.48
N GLU A 86 -14.16 5.50 23.05
CA GLU A 86 -14.62 6.72 23.71
C GLU A 86 -16.00 7.21 23.23
N THR A 87 -16.68 6.50 22.32
CA THR A 87 -18.06 6.86 21.93
C THR A 87 -19.12 6.01 22.65
N PRO A 88 -19.88 6.58 23.63
CA PRO A 88 -21.02 5.89 24.20
C PRO A 88 -22.13 5.82 23.14
N VAL A 89 -22.47 4.60 22.76
CA VAL A 89 -23.62 4.29 21.91
C VAL A 89 -24.90 4.44 22.76
N TRP A 90 -25.50 5.64 22.68
CA TRP A 90 -26.85 6.09 23.08
C TRP A 90 -27.18 6.29 24.57
N GLN A 91 -27.48 7.54 24.95
CA GLN A 91 -28.61 7.89 25.83
C GLN A 91 -29.76 8.41 24.97
#